data_AF-A0A835I8P5-F1
#
_entry.id   AF-A0A835I8P5-F1
#
_cell.length_a   1.000
_cell.length_b   1.000
_cell.length_c   1.000
_cell.angle_alpha   90.00
_cell.angle_beta   90.00
_cell.angle_gamma   90.00
#
_symmetry.space_group_name_H-M   'P 1'
#
loop_
_entity.id
_entity.type
_entity.pdbx_description
1 polymer ?
#
loop_
_entity_poly.entity_id
_entity_poly.type
_entity_poly.pdbx_seq_one_letter_code
_entity_poly.pdbx_strand_id
1 'polypeptide(L)'
;MEVLKVSDANMVVYIHPSKSNEVSEAILKELSSLLFKFSDVFDGVVLAYKVIDRSKDAKILPGVHPYFGVRLRARLLLFSPKPGMLLEGKVNKVEKEKILVTVLGFSSAEISEEDIREEFRYKRKHGKEVYASSYHKRHVIIVGSMIRFSVKRVACEDNLIFSGSLLPPSTGGIKWLDKHMKDGPESERFALRRARRDSSLPVWGACSHHLSTGSCLFCTPNGSGNAKHGFGSDWTKWRKLQ
;
A
#
# COMPACT_ATOMS: atom_id res chain seq x y z
N MET A 1 6.26 1.67 9.52
CA MET A 1 4.96 1.14 9.96
C MET A 1 4.59 0.01 9.01
N GLU A 2 4.14 -1.12 9.54
CA GLU A 2 3.75 -2.29 8.73
C GLU A 2 2.28 -2.17 8.31
N VAL A 3 2.00 -2.53 7.06
CA VAL A 3 0.64 -2.53 6.48
C VAL A 3 -0.24 -3.61 7.11
N LEU A 4 0.39 -4.73 7.48
CA LEU A 4 -0.21 -5.84 8.20
C LEU A 4 0.30 -5.85 9.63
N LYS A 5 -0.60 -6.01 10.59
CA LYS A 5 -0.26 -6.03 12.01
C LYS A 5 -0.97 -7.19 12.70
N VAL A 6 -0.27 -7.91 13.55
CA VAL A 6 -0.90 -8.84 14.49
C VAL A 6 -1.21 -8.10 15.79
N SER A 7 -2.43 -8.23 16.29
CA SER A 7 -2.87 -7.63 17.54
C SER A 7 -3.48 -8.68 18.47
N ASP A 8 -3.02 -8.73 19.71
CA ASP A 8 -3.74 -9.44 20.77
C ASP A 8 -4.88 -8.54 21.27
N ALA A 9 -6.08 -9.09 21.41
CA ALA A 9 -7.29 -8.39 21.81
C ALA A 9 -8.02 -9.15 22.93
N ASN A 10 -8.39 -8.43 23.99
CA ASN A 10 -9.33 -8.91 24.99
C ASN A 10 -10.71 -8.36 24.63
N MET A 11 -11.69 -9.24 24.45
CA MET A 11 -13.01 -8.86 23.97
C MET A 11 -14.12 -9.62 24.67
N VAL A 12 -15.34 -9.10 24.56
CA VAL A 12 -16.55 -9.73 25.07
C VAL A 12 -17.45 -10.00 23.88
N VAL A 13 -17.84 -11.26 23.71
CA VAL A 13 -18.84 -11.65 22.72
C VAL A 13 -20.15 -11.90 23.44
N TYR A 14 -21.21 -11.24 22.97
CA TYR A 14 -22.55 -11.40 23.53
C TYR A 14 -23.30 -12.47 22.76
N ILE A 15 -23.78 -13.48 23.49
CA ILE A 15 -24.41 -14.66 22.90
C ILE A 15 -25.86 -14.71 23.37
N HIS A 16 -26.76 -15.00 22.43
CA HIS A 16 -28.17 -15.19 22.72
C HIS A 16 -28.38 -16.50 23.52
N PRO A 17 -29.28 -16.55 24.51
CA PRO A 17 -29.54 -17.75 25.31
C PRO A 17 -29.83 -19.02 24.53
N SER A 18 -30.49 -18.90 23.36
CA SER A 18 -30.76 -20.07 22.49
C SER A 18 -29.49 -20.75 21.96
N LYS A 19 -28.34 -20.10 22.06
CA LYS A 19 -27.02 -20.62 21.67
C LYS A 19 -26.14 -20.99 22.86
N SER A 20 -26.71 -21.13 24.06
CA SER A 20 -26.00 -21.54 25.27
C SER A 20 -25.35 -22.92 25.18
N ASN A 21 -25.91 -23.83 24.39
CA ASN A 21 -25.33 -25.16 24.17
C ASN A 21 -24.20 -25.16 23.11
N GLU A 22 -24.07 -24.08 22.35
CA GLU A 22 -23.17 -23.96 21.18
C GLU A 22 -22.24 -22.73 21.29
N VAL A 23 -21.77 -22.41 22.51
CA VAL A 23 -20.98 -21.20 22.80
C VAL A 23 -19.77 -21.05 21.88
N SER A 24 -19.04 -22.13 21.61
CA SER A 24 -17.87 -22.10 20.72
C SER A 24 -18.23 -21.63 19.32
N GLU A 25 -19.28 -22.20 18.74
CA GLU A 25 -19.73 -21.86 17.39
C GLU A 25 -20.29 -20.45 17.32
N ALA A 26 -21.04 -20.04 18.35
CA ALA A 26 -21.54 -18.67 18.46
C ALA A 26 -20.39 -17.64 18.49
N ILE A 27 -19.31 -17.90 19.24
CA ILE A 27 -18.12 -17.04 19.26
C ILE A 27 -17.46 -16.99 17.89
N LEU A 28 -17.24 -18.14 17.24
CA LEU A 28 -16.61 -18.18 15.91
C LEU A 28 -17.46 -17.46 14.87
N LYS A 29 -18.78 -17.58 14.94
CA LYS A 29 -19.71 -16.85 14.07
C LYS A 29 -19.59 -15.33 14.26
N GLU A 30 -19.53 -14.88 15.51
CA GLU A 30 -19.38 -13.45 15.82
C GLU A 30 -18.04 -12.91 15.31
N LEU A 31 -16.93 -13.60 15.59
CA LEU A 31 -15.61 -13.19 15.11
C LEU A 31 -15.50 -13.23 13.58
N SER A 32 -16.16 -14.20 12.94
CA SER A 32 -16.21 -14.27 11.48
C SER A 32 -17.00 -13.11 10.88
N SER A 33 -17.97 -12.55 11.60
CA SER A 33 -18.72 -11.38 11.15
C SER A 33 -17.88 -10.10 11.06
N LEU A 34 -16.72 -10.07 11.75
CA LEU A 34 -15.75 -8.96 11.73
C LEU A 34 -14.80 -9.03 10.52
N LEU A 35 -14.70 -10.18 9.86
CA LEU A 35 -13.76 -10.36 8.75
C LEU A 35 -14.08 -9.42 7.59
N PHE A 36 -13.03 -8.85 7.01
CA PHE A 36 -13.07 -7.89 5.89
C PHE A 36 -13.85 -6.61 6.15
N LYS A 37 -14.16 -6.30 7.41
CA LYS A 37 -14.76 -5.03 7.83
C LYS A 37 -13.76 -4.17 8.58
N PHE A 38 -13.85 -2.86 8.37
CA PHE A 38 -13.11 -1.89 9.17
C PHE A 38 -13.68 -1.86 10.59
N SER A 39 -12.80 -1.87 11.57
CA SER A 39 -13.16 -1.75 12.97
C SER A 39 -12.46 -0.54 13.57
N ASP A 40 -13.22 0.44 14.04
CA ASP A 40 -12.69 1.60 14.75
C ASP A 40 -11.95 1.18 16.04
N VAL A 41 -12.44 0.12 16.69
CA VAL A 41 -11.85 -0.44 17.92
C VAL A 41 -10.43 -0.96 17.67
N PHE A 42 -10.19 -1.55 16.49
CA PHE A 42 -8.90 -2.13 16.13
C PHE A 42 -8.07 -1.24 15.19
N ASP A 43 -8.60 -0.10 14.75
CA ASP A 43 -8.00 0.81 13.78
C ASP A 43 -7.51 0.07 12.51
N GLY A 44 -8.40 -0.76 11.94
CA GLY A 44 -8.05 -1.55 10.77
C GLY A 44 -9.09 -2.59 10.35
N VAL A 45 -8.81 -3.25 9.24
CA VAL A 45 -9.65 -4.32 8.69
C VAL A 45 -9.18 -5.67 9.21
N VAL A 46 -10.09 -6.45 9.81
CA VAL A 46 -9.77 -7.79 10.33
C VAL A 46 -9.68 -8.79 9.16
N LEU A 47 -8.51 -9.38 8.93
CA LEU A 47 -8.30 -10.38 7.87
C LEU A 47 -8.41 -11.82 8.37
N ALA A 48 -8.01 -12.06 9.61
CA ALA A 48 -8.04 -13.36 10.23
C ALA A 48 -8.09 -13.21 11.75
N TYR A 49 -8.60 -14.24 12.41
CA TYR A 49 -8.60 -14.31 13.86
C TYR A 49 -8.16 -15.69 14.35
N LYS A 50 -7.67 -15.74 15.58
CA LYS A 50 -7.43 -16.97 16.33
C LYS A 50 -7.83 -16.76 17.78
N VAL A 51 -8.79 -17.54 18.26
CA VAL A 51 -9.14 -17.57 19.68
C VAL A 51 -7.99 -18.24 20.44
N ILE A 52 -7.45 -17.56 21.44
CA ILE A 52 -6.37 -18.08 22.29
C ILE A 52 -6.98 -18.80 23.49
N ASP A 53 -7.81 -18.08 24.25
CA ASP A 53 -8.53 -18.61 25.40
C ASP A 53 -9.87 -17.88 25.57
N ARG A 54 -10.75 -18.48 26.38
CA ARG A 54 -12.02 -17.89 26.77
C ARG A 54 -12.31 -18.17 28.24
N SER A 55 -13.04 -17.27 28.87
CA SER A 55 -13.58 -17.47 30.21
C SER A 55 -14.57 -18.64 30.21
N LYS A 56 -14.53 -19.44 31.28
CA LYS A 56 -15.57 -20.44 31.57
C LYS A 56 -16.84 -19.79 32.13
N ASP A 57 -16.67 -18.63 32.76
CA ASP A 57 -17.77 -17.86 33.32
C ASP A 57 -18.30 -16.86 32.29
N ALA A 58 -19.62 -16.68 32.29
CA ALA A 58 -20.31 -15.69 31.47
C ALA A 58 -21.11 -14.74 32.37
N LYS A 59 -21.21 -13.47 31.95
CA LYS A 59 -22.02 -12.47 32.66
C LYS A 59 -23.29 -12.21 31.86
N ILE A 60 -24.45 -12.47 32.46
CA ILE A 60 -25.74 -12.10 31.87
C ILE A 60 -25.84 -10.57 31.88
N LEU A 61 -26.17 -9.99 30.73
CA LEU A 61 -26.43 -8.56 30.61
C LEU A 61 -27.72 -8.22 31.37
N PRO A 62 -27.69 -7.21 32.26
CA PRO A 62 -28.90 -6.74 32.91
C PRO A 62 -29.79 -6.03 31.87
N GLY A 63 -31.06 -6.45 31.74
CA GLY A 63 -32.00 -5.84 30.80
C GLY A 63 -33.08 -6.80 30.31
N VAL A 64 -33.92 -6.34 29.37
CA VAL A 64 -35.07 -7.09 28.82
C VAL A 64 -34.62 -8.25 27.91
N HIS A 65 -33.44 -8.15 27.29
CA HIS A 65 -32.88 -9.20 26.42
C HIS A 65 -31.69 -9.87 27.11
N PRO A 66 -31.85 -11.11 27.63
CA PRO A 66 -30.85 -11.73 28.50
C PRO A 66 -29.70 -12.36 27.69
N TYR A 67 -28.97 -11.57 26.92
CA TYR A 67 -27.70 -12.03 26.32
C TYR A 67 -26.68 -12.28 27.43
N PHE A 68 -25.81 -13.26 27.25
CA PHE A 68 -24.68 -13.49 28.15
C PHE A 68 -23.37 -13.16 27.43
N GLY A 69 -22.54 -12.36 28.10
CA GLY A 69 -21.23 -11.95 27.63
C GLY A 69 -20.17 -12.95 28.04
N VAL A 70 -19.45 -13.48 27.06
CA VAL A 70 -18.28 -14.35 27.26
C VAL A 70 -17.02 -13.55 26.97
N ARG A 71 -16.13 -13.45 27.97
CA ARG A 71 -14.81 -12.83 27.80
C ARG A 71 -13.88 -13.80 27.08
N LEU A 72 -13.13 -13.31 26.10
CA LEU A 72 -12.10 -14.09 25.42
C LEU A 72 -10.87 -13.26 25.06
N ARG A 73 -9.76 -13.95 24.82
CA ARG A 73 -8.57 -13.39 24.19
C ARG A 73 -8.43 -13.94 22.79
N ALA A 74 -8.23 -13.07 21.82
CA ALA A 74 -8.02 -13.44 20.43
C ALA A 74 -6.79 -12.73 19.85
N ARG A 75 -6.14 -13.38 18.89
CA ARG A 75 -5.19 -12.75 17.97
C ARG A 75 -5.93 -12.36 16.71
N LEU A 76 -5.76 -11.13 16.29
CA LEU A 76 -6.31 -10.58 15.06
C LEU A 76 -5.17 -10.24 14.10
N LEU A 77 -5.31 -10.63 12.83
CA LEU A 77 -4.49 -10.11 11.75
C LEU A 77 -5.23 -8.92 11.15
N LEU A 78 -4.63 -7.73 11.24
CA LEU A 78 -5.22 -6.47 10.81
C LEU A 78 -4.51 -5.94 9.58
N PHE A 79 -5.28 -5.38 8.66
CA PHE A 79 -4.81 -4.56 7.54
C PHE A 79 -5.18 -3.10 7.82
N SER A 80 -4.18 -2.25 8.02
CA SER A 80 -4.35 -0.85 8.41
C SER A 80 -3.48 0.05 7.52
N PRO A 81 -3.90 0.29 6.26
CA PRO A 81 -3.15 1.15 5.35
C PRO A 81 -3.22 2.60 5.83
N LYS A 82 -2.08 3.30 5.82
CA LYS A 82 -1.99 4.72 6.15
C LYS A 82 -1.52 5.53 4.96
N PRO A 83 -1.91 6.81 4.84
CA PRO A 83 -1.34 7.71 3.84
C PRO A 83 0.20 7.65 3.83
N GLY A 84 0.78 7.60 2.64
CA GLY A 84 2.22 7.47 2.40
C GLY A 84 2.76 6.03 2.41
N MET A 85 1.98 5.02 2.82
CA MET A 85 2.41 3.62 2.73
C MET A 85 2.44 3.14 1.29
N LEU A 86 3.45 2.34 0.94
CA LEU A 86 3.51 1.66 -0.35
C LEU A 86 2.72 0.35 -0.30
N LEU A 87 1.77 0.21 -1.21
CA LEU A 87 0.99 -1.01 -1.40
C LEU A 87 1.26 -1.60 -2.78
N GLU A 88 1.07 -2.91 -2.87
CA GLU A 88 1.16 -3.66 -4.11
C GLU A 88 -0.19 -4.24 -4.47
N GLY A 89 -0.54 -4.13 -5.75
CA GLY A 89 -1.83 -4.60 -6.23
C GLY A 89 -1.81 -4.95 -7.70
N LYS A 90 -2.82 -5.73 -8.10
CA LYS A 90 -3.01 -6.15 -9.48
C LYS A 90 -3.92 -5.17 -10.19
N VAL A 91 -3.50 -4.71 -11.36
CA VAL A 91 -4.30 -3.81 -12.19
C VAL A 91 -5.51 -4.55 -12.74
N ASN A 92 -6.71 -4.04 -12.45
CA ASN A 92 -7.96 -4.56 -12.96
C ASN A 92 -8.39 -3.84 -14.23
N LYS A 93 -8.24 -2.52 -14.25
CA LYS A 93 -8.66 -1.67 -15.37
C LYS A 93 -7.69 -0.51 -15.56
N VAL A 94 -7.50 -0.11 -16.80
CA VAL A 94 -6.70 1.06 -17.18
C VAL A 94 -7.57 1.94 -18.05
N GLU A 95 -7.89 3.12 -17.58
CA GLU A 95 -8.63 4.15 -18.31
C GLU A 95 -7.72 5.36 -18.53
N LYS A 96 -8.18 6.31 -19.36
CA LYS A 96 -7.42 7.54 -19.56
C LYS A 96 -7.35 8.36 -18.26
N GLU A 97 -8.44 8.42 -17.51
CA GLU A 97 -8.52 9.27 -16.31
C GLU A 97 -8.06 8.56 -15.04
N LYS A 98 -7.96 7.23 -15.05
CA LYS A 98 -7.63 6.45 -13.84
C LYS A 98 -7.14 5.04 -14.10
N ILE A 99 -6.56 4.44 -13.06
CA ILE A 99 -6.20 3.02 -12.98
C ILE A 99 -6.91 2.41 -11.77
N LEU A 100 -7.58 1.28 -11.99
CA LEU A 100 -8.21 0.50 -10.93
C LEU A 100 -7.36 -0.70 -10.57
N VAL A 101 -7.16 -0.93 -9.28
CA VAL A 101 -6.22 -1.92 -8.74
C VAL A 101 -6.89 -2.74 -7.63
N THR A 102 -6.69 -4.06 -7.59
CA THR A 102 -7.05 -4.88 -6.42
C THR A 102 -5.82 -5.13 -5.55
N VAL A 103 -5.96 -4.90 -4.25
CA VAL A 103 -4.94 -5.16 -3.23
C VAL A 103 -5.40 -6.28 -2.32
N LEU A 104 -4.50 -7.23 -2.06
CA LEU A 104 -4.72 -8.43 -1.24
C LEU A 104 -5.94 -9.29 -1.65
N GLY A 105 -6.54 -9.04 -2.82
CA GLY A 105 -7.66 -9.82 -3.35
C GLY A 105 -9.06 -9.37 -2.90
N PHE A 106 -9.17 -8.48 -1.90
CA PHE A 106 -10.47 -8.06 -1.34
C PHE A 106 -10.69 -6.55 -1.33
N SER A 107 -9.64 -5.75 -1.50
CA SER A 107 -9.72 -4.28 -1.43
C SER A 107 -9.39 -3.65 -2.78
N SER A 108 -9.92 -2.44 -3.00
CA SER A 108 -9.80 -1.74 -4.28
C SER A 108 -9.06 -0.42 -4.12
N ALA A 109 -8.22 -0.09 -5.09
CA ALA A 109 -7.54 1.19 -5.21
C ALA A 109 -7.97 1.90 -6.48
N GLU A 110 -8.10 3.21 -6.40
CA GLU A 110 -8.20 4.09 -7.56
C GLU A 110 -6.99 5.04 -7.59
N ILE A 111 -6.34 5.13 -8.74
CA ILE A 111 -5.23 6.06 -9.00
C ILE A 111 -5.68 6.95 -10.15
N SER A 112 -5.97 8.21 -9.88
CA SER A 112 -6.40 9.18 -10.88
C SER A 112 -5.24 9.72 -11.71
N GLU A 113 -5.52 10.30 -12.87
CA GLU A 113 -4.54 10.82 -13.83
C GLU A 113 -3.59 11.84 -13.20
N GLU A 114 -4.09 12.73 -12.33
CA GLU A 114 -3.28 13.71 -11.61
C GLU A 114 -2.30 13.07 -10.60
N ASP A 115 -2.58 11.84 -10.18
CA ASP A 115 -1.74 11.06 -9.29
C ASP A 115 -0.82 10.08 -10.07
N ILE A 116 -0.72 10.21 -11.39
CA ILE A 116 0.20 9.47 -12.27
C ILE A 116 1.32 10.41 -12.72
N ARG A 117 2.57 9.93 -12.70
CA ARG A 117 3.71 10.74 -13.16
C ARG A 117 3.60 11.04 -14.66
N GLU A 118 3.97 12.26 -15.04
CA GLU A 118 3.89 12.76 -16.41
C GLU A 118 4.64 11.92 -17.44
N GLU A 119 5.68 11.17 -17.04
CA GLU A 119 6.37 10.30 -17.99
C GLU A 119 5.48 9.13 -18.44
N PHE A 120 4.50 8.70 -17.65
CA PHE A 120 3.54 7.68 -18.04
C PHE A 120 2.46 8.29 -18.91
N ARG A 121 2.48 7.94 -20.19
CA ARG A 121 1.46 8.39 -21.14
C ARG A 121 0.47 7.28 -21.42
N TYR A 122 -0.81 7.61 -21.31
CA TYR A 122 -1.90 6.75 -21.77
C TYR A 122 -1.80 6.53 -23.28
N LYS A 123 -1.93 5.29 -23.71
CA LYS A 123 -1.91 4.88 -25.13
C LYS A 123 -2.89 3.74 -25.34
N ARG A 124 -3.44 3.67 -26.56
CA ARG A 124 -4.16 2.49 -27.05
C ARG A 124 -3.27 1.72 -28.00
N LYS A 125 -2.92 0.47 -27.67
CA LYS A 125 -2.09 -0.42 -28.50
C LYS A 125 -2.83 -1.72 -28.78
N HIS A 126 -3.06 -2.04 -30.06
CA HIS A 126 -3.78 -3.25 -30.47
C HIS A 126 -5.13 -3.42 -29.75
N GLY A 127 -5.89 -2.32 -29.62
CA GLY A 127 -7.16 -2.30 -28.89
C GLY A 127 -7.05 -2.37 -27.36
N LYS A 128 -5.84 -2.43 -26.78
CA LYS A 128 -5.62 -2.47 -25.33
C LYS A 128 -5.16 -1.12 -24.78
N GLU A 129 -5.70 -0.77 -23.63
CA GLU A 129 -5.41 0.47 -22.89
C GLU A 129 -4.17 0.26 -22.02
N VAL A 130 -3.18 1.13 -22.17
CA VAL A 130 -1.89 1.00 -21.48
C VAL A 130 -1.37 2.35 -21.02
N TYR A 131 -0.71 2.37 -19.86
CA TYR A 131 0.18 3.46 -19.47
C TYR A 131 1.62 3.04 -19.73
N ALA A 132 2.35 3.82 -20.53
CA ALA A 132 3.75 3.50 -20.85
C ALA A 132 4.65 4.68 -20.53
N SER A 133 5.73 4.42 -19.77
CA SER A 133 6.75 5.43 -19.49
C SER A 133 7.44 5.86 -20.79
N SER A 134 7.53 7.17 -20.98
CA SER A 134 8.32 7.81 -22.03
C SER A 134 9.81 7.74 -21.76
N TYR A 135 10.20 7.61 -20.49
CA TYR A 135 11.61 7.52 -20.08
C TYR A 135 12.13 6.08 -20.21
N HIS A 136 11.30 5.11 -19.85
CA HIS A 136 11.64 3.69 -19.89
C HIS A 136 10.60 2.90 -20.68
N LYS A 137 10.89 2.61 -21.96
CA LYS A 137 9.95 1.92 -22.88
C LYS A 137 9.43 0.57 -22.38
N ARG A 138 10.15 -0.08 -21.45
CA ARG A 138 9.77 -1.38 -20.84
C ARG A 138 8.96 -1.24 -19.55
N HIS A 139 8.83 -0.03 -19.01
CA HIS A 139 7.99 0.27 -17.85
C HIS A 139 6.58 0.57 -18.34
N VAL A 140 5.77 -0.49 -18.38
CA VAL A 140 4.40 -0.43 -18.91
C VAL A 140 3.45 -0.98 -17.86
N ILE A 141 2.35 -0.28 -17.64
CA ILE A 141 1.25 -0.68 -16.78
C ILE A 141 0.09 -1.09 -17.68
N ILE A 142 -0.32 -2.35 -17.53
CA ILE A 142 -1.40 -2.98 -18.29
C ILE A 142 -2.29 -3.77 -17.33
N VAL A 143 -3.52 -4.06 -17.75
CA VAL A 143 -4.41 -4.97 -17.02
C VAL A 143 -3.71 -6.29 -16.71
N GLY A 144 -3.84 -6.75 -15.47
CA GLY A 144 -3.23 -7.97 -14.94
C GLY A 144 -1.80 -7.82 -14.45
N SER A 145 -1.13 -6.70 -14.73
CA SER A 145 0.20 -6.43 -14.17
C SER A 145 0.13 -6.08 -12.68
N MET A 146 1.19 -6.41 -11.94
CA MET A 146 1.35 -5.97 -10.56
C MET A 146 2.04 -4.62 -10.52
N ILE A 147 1.48 -3.68 -9.77
CA ILE A 147 2.06 -2.35 -9.55
C ILE A 147 2.23 -2.09 -8.05
N ARG A 148 3.24 -1.28 -7.73
CA ARG A 148 3.43 -0.66 -6.42
C ARG A 148 2.97 0.80 -6.51
N PHE A 149 2.20 1.27 -5.55
CA PHE A 149 1.72 2.66 -5.47
C PHE A 149 1.70 3.14 -4.02
N SER A 150 1.68 4.44 -3.80
CA SER A 150 1.56 5.04 -2.48
C SER A 150 0.10 5.30 -2.13
N VAL A 151 -0.32 5.01 -0.90
CA VAL A 151 -1.66 5.36 -0.41
C VAL A 151 -1.74 6.87 -0.24
N LYS A 152 -2.76 7.50 -0.82
CA LYS A 152 -3.05 8.93 -0.66
C LYS A 152 -4.11 9.15 0.41
N ARG A 153 -5.26 8.48 0.30
CA ARG A 153 -6.34 8.52 1.30
C ARG A 153 -7.01 7.15 1.39
N VAL A 154 -7.61 6.88 2.55
CA VAL A 154 -8.45 5.71 2.77
C VAL A 154 -9.88 6.22 2.90
N ALA A 155 -10.80 5.71 2.08
CA ALA A 155 -12.22 5.96 2.21
C ALA A 155 -12.88 4.77 2.90
N CYS A 156 -13.56 5.02 4.00
CA CYS A 156 -14.30 4.00 4.75
C CYS A 156 -15.75 4.48 4.86
N GLU A 157 -16.65 3.90 4.07
CA GLU A 157 -18.06 3.87 4.43
C GLU A 157 -18.58 2.43 4.41
N ASP A 158 -18.29 1.61 3.40
CA ASP A 158 -18.72 0.19 3.41
C ASP A 158 -17.79 -0.80 2.70
N ASN A 159 -16.89 -0.30 1.85
CA ASN A 159 -15.91 -1.09 1.13
C ASN A 159 -14.54 -0.43 1.31
N LEU A 160 -13.50 -1.23 1.58
CA LEU A 160 -12.15 -0.70 1.73
C LEU A 160 -11.63 -0.25 0.36
N ILE A 161 -11.92 1.01 0.04
CA ILE A 161 -11.48 1.70 -1.16
C ILE A 161 -10.50 2.78 -0.74
N PHE A 162 -9.34 2.83 -1.36
CA PHE A 162 -8.36 3.88 -1.11
C PHE A 162 -7.94 4.55 -2.41
N SER A 163 -7.62 5.83 -2.32
CA SER A 163 -6.95 6.53 -3.40
C SER A 163 -5.45 6.30 -3.32
N GLY A 164 -4.84 6.05 -4.45
CA GLY A 164 -3.41 5.80 -4.59
C GLY A 164 -2.72 6.84 -5.45
N SER A 165 -1.39 6.85 -5.39
CA SER A 165 -0.54 7.71 -6.20
C SER A 165 0.68 6.96 -6.72
N LEU A 166 0.96 7.18 -8.00
CA LEU A 166 2.19 6.78 -8.67
C LEU A 166 3.21 7.92 -8.74
N LEU A 167 2.96 9.08 -8.14
CA LEU A 167 3.92 10.20 -8.14
C LEU A 167 5.29 9.86 -7.52
N PRO A 168 5.38 9.11 -6.40
CA PRO A 168 6.69 8.82 -5.80
C PRO A 168 7.54 7.90 -6.69
N PRO A 169 8.86 8.12 -6.81
CA PRO A 169 9.73 7.40 -7.76
C PRO A 169 9.82 5.89 -7.53
N SER A 170 9.51 5.41 -6.33
CA SER A 170 9.48 3.99 -5.94
C SER A 170 8.19 3.26 -6.34
N THR A 171 7.37 3.83 -7.22
CA THR A 171 6.06 3.30 -7.64
C THR A 171 5.99 3.01 -9.15
N GLY A 172 5.03 2.19 -9.56
CA GLY A 172 4.83 1.71 -10.93
C GLY A 172 4.88 0.18 -11.03
N GLY A 173 5.09 -0.36 -12.23
CA GLY A 173 5.18 -1.81 -12.45
C GLY A 173 6.29 -2.51 -11.66
N ILE A 174 5.93 -3.49 -10.83
CA ILE A 174 6.86 -4.20 -9.92
C ILE A 174 8.01 -4.85 -10.67
N LYS A 175 7.71 -5.57 -11.78
CA LYS A 175 8.73 -6.25 -12.60
C LYS A 175 9.82 -5.30 -13.11
N TRP A 176 9.49 -4.02 -13.30
CA TRP A 176 10.46 -3.02 -13.72
C TRP A 176 11.23 -2.48 -12.51
N LEU A 177 10.53 -2.15 -11.41
CA LEU A 177 11.13 -1.67 -10.16
C LEU A 177 12.15 -2.64 -9.60
N ASP A 178 11.83 -3.94 -9.51
CA ASP A 178 12.74 -4.96 -8.96
C ASP A 178 14.06 -5.08 -9.74
N LYS A 179 14.04 -4.73 -11.04
CA LYS A 179 15.21 -4.75 -11.91
C LYS A 179 16.04 -3.47 -11.83
N HIS A 180 15.42 -2.32 -11.53
CA HIS A 180 16.07 -1.01 -11.63
C HIS A 180 16.26 -0.32 -10.27
N MET A 181 15.78 -0.91 -9.17
CA MET A 181 16.08 -0.44 -7.81
C MET A 181 17.32 -1.12 -7.19
N LYS A 182 17.88 -2.13 -7.85
CA LYS A 182 19.15 -2.78 -7.45
C LYS A 182 20.40 -2.09 -8.00
N ASP A 183 20.22 -1.25 -9.01
CA ASP A 183 21.29 -0.44 -9.60
C ASP A 183 21.06 1.03 -9.23
N GLY A 184 22.11 1.71 -8.76
CA GLY A 184 22.09 3.12 -8.37
C GLY A 184 21.73 4.10 -9.50
N PRO A 185 21.87 5.43 -9.30
CA PRO A 185 21.17 6.47 -10.06
C PRO A 185 21.72 6.64 -11.48
N GLU A 186 21.36 5.73 -12.39
CA GLU A 186 21.52 5.93 -13.83
C GLU A 186 20.37 6.75 -14.42
N SER A 187 19.20 6.78 -13.77
CA SER A 187 18.01 7.50 -14.22
C SER A 187 18.23 9.02 -14.29
N GLU A 188 18.96 9.61 -13.34
CA GLU A 188 19.32 11.03 -13.35
C GLU A 188 20.23 11.40 -14.52
N ARG A 189 21.16 10.52 -14.89
CA ARG A 189 22.10 10.76 -16.02
C ARG A 189 21.37 10.78 -17.36
N PHE A 190 20.29 10.02 -17.52
CA PHE A 190 19.48 10.03 -18.74
C PHE A 190 18.54 11.23 -18.83
N ALA A 191 17.97 11.67 -17.70
CA ALA A 191 17.16 12.89 -17.63
C ALA A 191 18.01 14.14 -17.98
N LEU A 192 19.20 14.27 -17.39
CA LEU A 192 20.14 15.37 -17.71
C LEU A 192 20.61 15.35 -19.17
N ARG A 193 20.85 14.16 -19.74
CA ARG A 193 21.28 14.00 -21.15
C ARG A 193 20.19 14.31 -22.17
N ARG A 194 18.92 14.30 -21.78
CA ARG A 194 17.80 14.72 -22.63
C ARG A 194 17.55 16.22 -22.49
N ALA A 195 17.58 16.76 -21.28
CA ALA A 195 17.49 18.21 -21.05
C ALA A 195 18.60 18.99 -21.80
N ARG A 196 19.83 18.44 -21.85
CA ARG A 196 20.94 19.02 -22.64
C ARG A 196 20.75 18.97 -24.16
N ARG A 197 19.88 18.08 -24.66
CA ARG A 197 19.61 17.92 -26.10
C ARG A 197 18.52 18.87 -26.58
N ASP A 198 17.56 19.20 -25.73
CA ASP A 198 16.50 20.17 -26.06
C ASP A 198 16.97 21.63 -25.87
N SER A 199 18.10 21.87 -25.21
CA SER A 199 18.67 23.21 -24.98
C SER A 199 19.69 23.67 -26.05
N SER A 200 19.89 22.94 -27.15
CA SER A 200 20.78 23.38 -28.23
C SER A 200 20.02 24.24 -29.26
N LEU A 201 19.77 25.51 -28.91
CA LEU A 201 19.54 26.56 -29.90
C LEU A 201 20.90 27.18 -30.30
N PRO A 202 21.07 27.67 -31.55
CA PRO A 202 22.36 28.17 -32.01
C PRO A 202 22.70 29.48 -31.32
N VAL A 203 23.87 29.52 -30.67
CA VAL A 203 24.50 30.74 -30.14
C VAL A 203 24.96 31.60 -31.32
N TRP A 204 24.33 32.76 -31.51
CA TRP A 204 24.93 33.86 -32.26
C TRP A 204 25.86 34.64 -31.32
N GLY A 205 27.00 35.05 -31.87
CA GLY A 205 28.20 35.39 -31.11
C GLY A 205 28.20 36.71 -30.34
N ALA A 206 29.14 36.71 -29.37
CA ALA A 206 29.95 37.81 -28.85
C ALA A 206 29.28 39.10 -28.35
N CYS A 207 29.48 39.39 -27.06
CA CYS A 207 30.44 40.44 -26.68
C CYS A 207 30.84 40.30 -25.20
N SER A 208 32.14 40.39 -24.95
CA SER A 208 32.77 40.37 -23.64
C SER A 208 32.67 41.75 -22.98
N HIS A 209 32.38 41.82 -21.68
CA HIS A 209 32.98 42.84 -20.83
C HIS A 209 33.19 42.34 -19.39
N HIS A 210 34.32 42.83 -18.90
CA HIS A 210 35.11 42.64 -17.69
C HIS A 210 34.42 42.90 -16.33
N LEU A 211 35.19 42.53 -15.28
CA LEU A 211 35.12 42.88 -13.85
C LEU A 211 34.41 41.84 -12.96
N SER A 212 34.78 41.62 -11.70
CA SER A 212 36.04 41.57 -10.95
C SER A 212 35.66 40.98 -9.58
N THR A 213 36.63 40.35 -8.89
CA THR A 213 36.78 40.26 -7.42
C THR A 213 35.77 39.49 -6.53
N GLY A 214 36.34 38.65 -5.65
CA GLY A 214 35.79 38.27 -4.34
C GLY A 214 35.70 36.75 -4.08
N SER A 215 36.79 36.09 -3.65
CA SER A 215 37.05 35.66 -2.24
C SER A 215 36.10 34.57 -1.70
N CYS A 216 36.55 33.30 -1.58
CA CYS A 216 37.00 32.64 -0.32
C CYS A 216 35.82 32.21 0.60
N LEU A 217 35.69 31.04 1.24
CA LEU A 217 36.53 29.90 1.67
C LEU A 217 35.58 28.72 2.09
N PHE A 218 36.06 27.46 2.00
CA PHE A 218 35.92 26.30 2.93
C PHE A 218 34.53 25.93 3.54
N CYS A 219 34.04 24.69 3.64
CA CYS A 219 34.62 23.42 4.13
C CYS A 219 33.78 22.20 3.67
N THR A 220 34.43 21.04 3.52
CA THR A 220 33.87 19.67 3.73
C THR A 220 34.66 19.05 4.91
N PRO A 221 34.52 17.77 5.37
CA PRO A 221 33.65 16.65 4.96
C PRO A 221 33.12 15.73 6.13
N ASN A 222 32.48 14.62 5.74
CA ASN A 222 32.46 13.27 6.36
C ASN A 222 31.44 12.87 7.45
N GLY A 223 30.88 11.65 7.29
CA GLY A 223 30.36 10.83 8.40
C GLY A 223 29.35 9.73 8.03
N SER A 224 29.84 8.49 7.87
CA SER A 224 29.16 7.22 7.56
C SER A 224 28.21 6.66 8.64
N GLY A 225 27.27 5.77 8.25
CA GLY A 225 26.60 4.84 9.18
C GLY A 225 25.67 3.82 8.49
N ASN A 226 25.96 2.53 8.66
CA ASN A 226 25.39 1.36 7.98
C ASN A 226 24.48 0.58 8.96
N ALA A 227 23.33 0.05 8.55
CA ALA A 227 22.65 -1.04 9.27
C ALA A 227 21.66 -1.82 8.39
N LYS A 228 21.98 -3.11 8.19
CA LYS A 228 21.14 -4.14 7.56
C LYS A 228 20.26 -4.80 8.63
N HIS A 229 19.00 -5.12 8.32
CA HIS A 229 18.35 -6.36 8.75
C HIS A 229 17.12 -6.62 7.87
N GLY A 230 17.13 -7.73 7.15
CA GLY A 230 15.99 -8.25 6.41
C GLY A 230 15.27 -9.33 7.20
N PHE A 231 13.96 -9.42 7.04
CA PHE A 231 13.17 -10.59 7.37
C PHE A 231 12.24 -10.90 6.19
N GLY A 232 12.40 -12.11 5.65
CA GLY A 232 11.61 -12.62 4.54
C GLY A 232 10.24 -13.09 5.02
N SER A 233 9.21 -12.74 4.26
CA SER A 233 7.84 -13.19 4.42
C SER A 233 7.65 -14.52 3.69
N ASP A 234 7.69 -15.63 4.44
CA ASP A 234 7.41 -16.97 3.93
C ASP A 234 5.91 -17.29 4.04
N TRP A 235 5.21 -17.14 2.91
CA TRP A 235 3.77 -17.30 2.77
C TRP A 235 3.30 -18.76 2.80
N THR A 236 4.21 -19.74 2.77
CA THR A 236 3.83 -21.15 2.64
C THR A 236 3.24 -21.78 3.92
N LYS A 237 3.39 -21.14 5.08
CA LYS A 237 2.88 -21.67 6.37
C LYS A 237 1.37 -21.51 6.62
N TRP A 238 0.66 -20.69 5.85
CA TRP A 238 -0.77 -20.41 6.10
C TRP A 238 -1.74 -21.32 5.33
N ARG A 239 -1.24 -22.27 4.53
CA ARG A 239 -2.07 -23.09 3.64
C ARG A 239 -2.58 -24.42 4.24
N LYS A 240 -2.42 -24.65 5.55
CA LYS A 240 -2.73 -25.95 6.19
C LYS A 240 -3.84 -25.93 7.25
N LEU A 241 -4.71 -24.92 7.27
CA LEU A 241 -5.80 -24.84 8.26
C LEU A 241 -7.13 -24.38 7.64
N GLN A 242 -7.56 -25.05 6.58
CA GLN A 242 -8.99 -25.14 6.23
C GLN A 242 -9.46 -26.56 6.51
#